data_AF-A0A838HGB5-F1
#
_entry.id   AF-A0A838HGB5-F1
#
_cell.length_a   1.000
_cell.length_b   1.000
_cell.length_c   1.000
_cell.angle_alpha   90.00
_cell.angle_beta   90.00
_cell.angle_gamma   90.00
#
_symmetry.space_group_name_H-M   'P 1'
#
loop_
_entity.id
_entity.type
_entity.pdbx_description
1 polymer ?
#
loop_
_entity_poly.entity_id
_entity_poly.type
_entity_poly.pdbx_seq_one_letter_code
_entity_poly.pdbx_strand_id
1 'polypeptide(L)'
;FMLNLLRKQGIEVHQADAAGTFGKVAVKRGDYVVRMDQPYRNFVQMLMEVQNFPENAPRPYDDVAWTFPLMFNLDIKPVDDVAVQRLAMRAVTGEVRVPGSVAGRGAWYVVAPEGAAHSIRARYALRDVPVFAAQDSLRVSGRTLGPGAWLIESSRVGAERMGQLARDHGLTVYAAPAATLQRARRHELDLPRIAILHSWRNTQDEGWVRYAFDQLGIPYSYIAEDRIGAMKLRQQFDVIVFPSQGANSTARAIFGGVDPRFGPLAYTKTDSFPTHGFPDSSADITGGMKYEGLGALRDFVQAGGTLVTLGSASTVPVEFGLVREITLATPRSLFIPGSIVRGRNEQKRSPITYGYDATMPLYHRFGPYFNVPDRLKGNVVVRYAPASELFLSGLVQNAGELGGQPAVLSVPTGQGHVVLFGFNPLHRWQSFGNFAMVWNSILNWNDLAVGLPAAGTSVTAEGSH
;
A
#
# COMPACT_ATOMS: atom_id res chain seq x y z
N PHE A 1 4.04 -0.27 -15.01
CA PHE A 1 2.57 -0.27 -14.99
C PHE A 1 1.97 0.96 -15.68
N MET A 2 2.17 2.19 -15.18
CA MET A 2 1.56 3.41 -15.75
C MET A 2 1.72 3.55 -17.27
N LEU A 3 2.94 3.48 -17.81
CA LEU A 3 3.18 3.63 -19.26
C LEU A 3 2.45 2.57 -20.10
N ASN A 4 2.35 1.32 -19.62
CA ASN A 4 1.57 0.28 -20.29
C ASN A 4 0.06 0.56 -20.24
N LEU A 5 -0.43 1.16 -19.15
CA LEU A 5 -1.83 1.56 -19.02
C LEU A 5 -2.18 2.67 -20.02
N LEU A 6 -1.33 3.70 -20.14
CA LEU A 6 -1.49 4.74 -21.16
C LEU A 6 -1.53 4.14 -22.57
N ARG A 7 -0.59 3.25 -22.89
CA ARG A 7 -0.55 2.58 -24.20
C ARG A 7 -1.80 1.73 -24.45
N LYS A 8 -2.30 1.02 -23.45
CA LYS A 8 -3.56 0.26 -23.54
C LYS A 8 -4.77 1.16 -23.80
N GLN A 9 -4.70 2.42 -23.40
CA GLN A 9 -5.71 3.44 -23.65
C GLN A 9 -5.53 4.18 -24.99
N GLY A 10 -4.56 3.77 -25.82
CA GLY A 10 -4.29 4.39 -27.12
C GLY A 10 -3.34 5.60 -27.06
N ILE A 11 -2.81 5.94 -25.88
CA ILE A 11 -1.85 7.04 -25.74
C ILE A 11 -0.47 6.59 -26.25
N GLU A 12 0.08 7.36 -27.18
CA GLU A 12 1.38 7.13 -27.76
C GLU A 12 2.49 7.50 -26.76
N VAL A 13 3.43 6.59 -26.59
CA VAL A 13 4.62 6.77 -25.74
C VAL A 13 5.86 6.57 -26.60
N HIS A 14 6.84 7.44 -26.44
CA HIS A 14 8.11 7.39 -27.15
C HIS A 14 9.25 7.15 -26.16
N GLN A 15 10.38 6.63 -26.64
CA GLN A 15 11.62 6.54 -25.88
C GLN A 15 12.70 7.37 -26.58
N ALA A 16 13.39 8.21 -25.82
CA ALA A 16 14.44 9.07 -26.35
C ALA A 16 15.68 8.25 -26.79
N ASP A 17 16.11 8.43 -28.04
CA ASP A 17 17.33 7.83 -28.57
C ASP A 17 18.54 8.78 -28.43
N ALA A 18 18.30 10.07 -28.20
CA ALA A 18 19.32 11.06 -27.91
C ALA A 18 19.07 11.74 -26.56
N ALA A 19 20.10 12.35 -26.00
CA ALA A 19 19.96 13.27 -24.87
C ALA A 19 19.75 14.70 -25.39
N GLY A 20 19.09 15.54 -24.59
CA GLY A 20 18.89 16.95 -24.89
C GLY A 20 18.38 17.70 -23.66
N THR A 21 18.49 19.02 -23.69
CA THR A 21 17.95 19.90 -22.65
C THR A 21 16.90 20.80 -23.27
N PHE A 22 15.72 20.83 -22.68
CA PHE A 22 14.53 21.51 -23.17
C PHE A 22 13.97 22.38 -22.05
N GLY A 23 14.22 23.69 -22.12
CA GLY A 23 14.07 24.60 -21.00
C GLY A 23 14.88 24.15 -19.77
N LYS A 24 14.18 23.77 -18.68
CA LYS A 24 14.79 23.28 -17.42
C LYS A 24 14.87 21.74 -17.34
N VAL A 25 14.34 21.03 -18.33
CA VAL A 25 14.25 19.57 -18.30
C VAL A 25 15.38 18.97 -19.13
N ALA A 26 16.21 18.16 -18.49
CA ALA A 26 17.20 17.33 -19.18
C ALA A 26 16.56 15.97 -19.49
N VAL A 27 16.47 15.65 -20.78
CA VAL A 27 16.05 14.33 -21.29
C VAL A 27 17.31 13.52 -21.58
N LYS A 28 17.38 12.30 -21.03
CA LYS A 28 18.46 11.35 -21.27
C LYS A 28 18.03 10.32 -22.30
N ARG A 29 19.02 9.75 -23.01
CA ARG A 29 18.79 8.56 -23.83
C ARG A 29 18.18 7.46 -22.96
N GLY A 30 17.06 6.89 -23.40
CA GLY A 30 16.30 5.87 -22.68
C GLY A 30 15.09 6.40 -21.90
N ASP A 31 14.99 7.72 -21.67
CA ASP A 31 13.83 8.31 -21.00
C ASP A 31 12.57 8.13 -21.85
N TYR A 32 11.43 7.93 -21.19
CA TYR A 32 10.15 7.86 -21.86
C TYR A 32 9.53 9.25 -21.97
N VAL A 33 9.02 9.57 -23.17
CA VAL A 33 8.38 10.84 -23.48
C VAL A 33 6.96 10.58 -23.93
N VAL A 34 5.99 11.13 -23.21
CA VAL A 34 4.58 11.16 -23.63
C VAL A 34 4.35 12.47 -24.36
N ARG A 35 4.23 12.38 -25.68
CA ARG A 35 4.07 13.53 -26.56
C ARG A 35 2.66 14.09 -26.49
N MET A 36 2.51 15.41 -26.59
CA MET A 36 1.19 16.05 -26.58
C MET A 36 0.65 16.33 -27.99
N ASP A 37 1.47 16.17 -29.02
CA ASP A 37 1.09 16.27 -30.43
C ASP A 37 0.54 14.94 -30.97
N GLN A 38 -0.46 14.40 -30.26
CA GLN A 38 -1.18 13.17 -30.61
C GLN A 38 -2.70 13.36 -30.45
N PRO A 39 -3.55 12.56 -31.12
CA PRO A 39 -5.02 12.70 -31.04
C PRO A 39 -5.58 12.62 -29.62
N TYR A 40 -4.92 11.85 -28.74
CA TYR A 40 -5.32 11.66 -27.34
C TYR A 40 -4.79 12.75 -26.39
N ARG A 41 -4.27 13.89 -26.89
CA ARG A 41 -3.72 15.00 -26.09
C ARG A 41 -4.55 15.34 -24.85
N ASN A 42 -5.84 15.59 -25.03
CA ASN A 42 -6.71 16.01 -23.92
C ASN A 42 -6.88 14.91 -22.87
N PHE A 43 -6.80 13.63 -23.26
CA PHE A 43 -6.82 12.53 -22.32
C PHE A 43 -5.51 12.43 -21.54
N VAL A 44 -4.37 12.66 -22.20
CA VAL A 44 -3.07 12.78 -21.51
C VAL A 44 -3.11 13.90 -20.48
N GLN A 45 -3.65 15.09 -20.82
CA GLN A 45 -3.79 16.19 -19.87
C GLN A 45 -4.60 15.77 -18.64
N MET A 46 -5.76 15.14 -18.87
CA MET A 46 -6.64 14.68 -17.78
C MET A 46 -5.95 13.72 -16.81
N LEU A 47 -5.11 12.81 -17.32
CA LEU A 47 -4.42 11.80 -16.51
C LEU A 47 -3.11 12.29 -15.90
N MET A 48 -2.43 13.25 -16.52
CA MET A 48 -1.08 13.68 -16.11
C MET A 48 -1.06 14.98 -15.32
N GLU A 49 -2.00 15.88 -15.57
CA GLU A 49 -2.03 17.17 -14.89
C GLU A 49 -2.71 17.07 -13.52
N VAL A 50 -2.39 18.03 -12.65
CA VAL A 50 -3.05 18.20 -11.37
C VAL A 50 -4.50 18.61 -11.61
N GLN A 51 -5.44 17.86 -11.04
CA GLN A 51 -6.85 18.18 -11.10
C GLN A 51 -7.14 19.14 -9.95
N ASN A 52 -7.57 20.38 -10.23
CA ASN A 52 -7.80 21.40 -9.21
C ASN A 52 -9.27 21.83 -9.23
N PHE A 53 -10.10 21.15 -8.43
CA PHE A 53 -11.51 21.48 -8.33
C PHE A 53 -11.70 22.71 -7.44
N PRO A 54 -12.54 23.69 -7.84
CA PRO A 54 -12.79 24.84 -7.01
C PRO A 54 -13.53 24.41 -5.73
N GLU A 55 -13.27 25.09 -4.61
CA GLU A 55 -13.91 24.76 -3.33
C GLU A 55 -15.43 24.86 -3.37
N ASN A 56 -16.01 25.68 -4.25
CA ASN A 56 -17.45 25.80 -4.44
C ASN A 56 -18.01 24.87 -5.53
N ALA A 57 -17.23 23.89 -6.01
CA ALA A 57 -17.71 22.90 -6.96
C ALA A 57 -18.96 22.17 -6.40
N PRO A 58 -19.97 21.87 -7.25
CA PRO A 58 -21.05 20.97 -6.86
C PRO A 58 -20.48 19.66 -6.33
N ARG A 59 -21.14 19.06 -5.33
CA ARG A 59 -20.67 17.80 -4.75
C ARG A 59 -20.66 16.72 -5.83
N PRO A 60 -19.49 16.16 -6.17
CA PRO A 60 -19.39 15.10 -7.15
C PRO A 60 -20.05 13.82 -6.63
N TYR A 61 -20.56 13.01 -7.55
CA TYR A 61 -21.11 11.69 -7.22
C TYR A 61 -20.01 10.67 -6.87
N ASP A 62 -18.82 10.77 -7.48
CA ASP A 62 -17.71 9.82 -7.28
C ASP A 62 -16.35 10.54 -7.18
N ASP A 63 -15.28 9.76 -7.22
CA ASP A 63 -13.86 10.18 -7.20
C ASP A 63 -13.54 11.30 -8.20
N VAL A 64 -12.69 12.24 -7.79
CA VAL A 64 -12.37 13.45 -8.56
C VAL A 64 -10.88 13.64 -8.82
N ALA A 65 -10.03 12.70 -8.43
CA ALA A 65 -8.61 12.74 -8.73
C ALA A 65 -8.14 11.44 -9.38
N TRP A 66 -7.51 11.59 -10.55
CA TRP A 66 -6.91 10.52 -11.33
C TRP A 66 -5.51 10.88 -11.84
N THR A 67 -4.80 11.79 -11.17
CA THR A 67 -3.47 12.23 -11.59
C THR A 67 -2.46 11.09 -11.45
N PHE A 68 -2.23 10.35 -12.53
CA PHE A 68 -1.40 9.16 -12.60
C PHE A 68 0.01 9.35 -12.03
N PRO A 69 0.77 10.43 -12.33
CA PRO A 69 2.09 10.62 -11.72
C PRO A 69 2.05 10.45 -10.20
N LEU A 70 1.05 11.07 -9.55
CA LEU A 70 0.88 11.01 -8.11
C LEU A 70 0.34 9.64 -7.65
N MET A 71 -0.63 9.06 -8.37
CA MET A 71 -1.19 7.74 -8.03
C MET A 71 -0.15 6.61 -8.12
N PHE A 72 0.89 6.77 -8.94
CA PHE A 72 2.00 5.82 -9.07
C PHE A 72 3.24 6.22 -8.25
N ASN A 73 3.20 7.33 -7.50
CA ASN A 73 4.33 7.92 -6.78
C ASN A 73 5.56 8.15 -7.69
N LEU A 74 5.34 8.76 -8.86
CA LEU A 74 6.35 9.05 -9.87
C LEU A 74 6.59 10.57 -9.98
N ASP A 75 7.85 10.94 -10.13
CA ASP A 75 8.25 12.29 -10.54
C ASP A 75 8.20 12.39 -12.07
N ILE A 76 7.32 13.23 -12.60
CA ILE A 76 7.17 13.49 -14.04
C ILE A 76 7.45 14.96 -14.31
N LYS A 77 8.23 15.24 -15.35
CA LYS A 77 8.63 16.59 -15.74
C LYS A 77 7.83 17.04 -16.97
N PRO A 78 6.96 18.07 -16.87
CA PRO A 78 6.36 18.68 -18.04
C PRO A 78 7.44 19.37 -18.88
N VAL A 79 7.31 19.31 -20.20
CA VAL A 79 8.23 19.94 -21.15
C VAL A 79 7.44 20.85 -22.08
N ASP A 80 7.56 22.15 -21.86
CA ASP A 80 6.87 23.19 -22.67
C ASP A 80 7.69 23.64 -23.88
N ASP A 81 9.00 23.33 -23.89
CA ASP A 81 9.89 23.66 -24.99
C ASP A 81 9.62 22.73 -26.19
N VAL A 82 8.99 23.30 -27.21
CA VAL A 82 8.58 22.61 -28.44
C VAL A 82 9.75 21.98 -29.21
N ALA A 83 11.00 22.41 -28.96
CA ALA A 83 12.18 21.79 -29.56
C ALA A 83 12.31 20.31 -29.19
N VAL A 84 11.68 19.86 -28.10
CA VAL A 84 11.63 18.44 -27.71
C VAL A 84 11.05 17.55 -28.82
N GLN A 85 10.15 18.09 -29.66
CA GLN A 85 9.56 17.35 -30.78
C GLN A 85 10.58 16.99 -31.87
N ARG A 86 11.74 17.66 -31.90
CA ARG A 86 12.84 17.37 -32.84
C ARG A 86 13.86 16.39 -32.26
N LEU A 87 13.76 16.02 -30.99
CA LEU A 87 14.65 15.02 -30.39
C LEU A 87 14.45 13.68 -31.11
N ALA A 88 15.54 12.99 -31.41
CA ALA A 88 15.47 11.63 -31.93
C ALA A 88 14.83 10.72 -30.87
N MET A 89 13.69 10.13 -31.21
CA MET A 89 12.96 9.20 -30.37
C MET A 89 12.34 8.10 -31.24
N ARG A 90 12.04 6.97 -30.61
CA ARG A 90 11.30 5.86 -31.23
C ARG A 90 9.98 5.61 -30.53
N ALA A 91 8.95 5.25 -31.29
CA ALA A 91 7.68 4.84 -30.72
C ALA A 91 7.85 3.54 -29.92
N VAL A 92 7.21 3.48 -28.76
CA VAL A 92 7.18 2.28 -27.92
C VAL A 92 6.07 1.35 -28.43
N THR A 93 6.46 0.25 -29.08
CA THR A 93 5.54 -0.75 -29.66
C THR A 93 5.37 -1.99 -28.78
N GLY A 94 6.38 -2.33 -27.97
CA GLY A 94 6.35 -3.45 -27.02
C GLY A 94 5.90 -3.08 -25.60
N GLU A 95 5.76 -4.10 -24.75
CA GLU A 95 5.52 -3.89 -23.32
C GLU A 95 6.68 -3.13 -22.66
N VAL A 96 6.36 -2.07 -21.92
CA VAL A 96 7.32 -1.32 -21.11
C VAL A 96 7.61 -2.08 -19.83
N ARG A 97 8.88 -2.39 -19.61
CA ARG A 97 9.39 -2.98 -18.38
C ARG A 97 10.33 -1.99 -17.69
N VAL A 98 10.28 -1.97 -16.36
CA VAL A 98 11.26 -1.23 -15.57
C VAL A 98 12.61 -1.92 -15.78
N PRO A 99 13.67 -1.20 -16.18
CA PRO A 99 14.96 -1.82 -16.42
C PRO A 99 15.55 -2.36 -15.12
N GLY A 100 15.95 -3.63 -15.14
CA GLY A 100 16.68 -4.25 -14.04
C GLY A 100 18.19 -4.23 -14.26
N SER A 101 18.96 -4.14 -13.18
CA SER A 101 20.43 -4.16 -13.26
C SER A 101 21.07 -4.85 -12.06
N VAL A 102 22.24 -5.46 -12.30
CA VAL A 102 23.13 -5.97 -11.26
C VAL A 102 24.50 -5.35 -11.48
N ALA A 103 25.03 -4.65 -10.47
CA ALA A 103 26.33 -3.99 -10.54
C ALA A 103 27.32 -4.57 -9.52
N GLY A 104 28.54 -4.87 -9.98
CA GLY A 104 29.63 -5.35 -9.13
C GLY A 104 29.66 -6.86 -8.91
N ARG A 105 30.55 -7.30 -8.00
CA ARG A 105 30.67 -8.69 -7.51
C ARG A 105 30.89 -8.68 -6.01
N GLY A 106 30.39 -9.69 -5.30
CA GLY A 106 30.49 -9.74 -3.84
C GLY A 106 29.78 -10.95 -3.22
N ALA A 107 29.88 -11.06 -1.89
CA ALA A 107 29.25 -12.11 -1.10
C ALA A 107 27.74 -11.89 -0.89
N TRP A 108 27.25 -10.67 -1.14
CA TRP A 108 25.86 -10.29 -0.97
C TRP A 108 25.35 -9.54 -2.19
N TYR A 109 24.10 -9.78 -2.55
CA TYR A 109 23.29 -8.88 -3.36
C TYR A 109 22.49 -7.96 -2.44
N VAL A 110 22.57 -6.66 -2.70
CA VAL A 110 21.83 -5.61 -2.01
C VAL A 110 20.86 -4.98 -3.00
N VAL A 111 19.58 -5.28 -2.85
CA VAL A 111 18.51 -4.73 -3.71
C VAL A 111 18.04 -3.40 -3.14
N ALA A 112 17.99 -2.37 -3.98
CA ALA A 112 17.55 -1.04 -3.56
C ALA A 112 16.06 -1.05 -3.13
N PRO A 113 15.70 -0.39 -2.03
CA PRO A 113 14.31 -0.21 -1.65
C PRO A 113 13.71 0.95 -2.46
N GLU A 114 12.73 0.66 -3.31
CA GLU A 114 12.13 1.65 -4.23
C GLU A 114 10.70 2.07 -3.84
N GLY A 115 10.13 1.51 -2.76
CA GLY A 115 8.76 1.85 -2.32
C GLY A 115 7.71 1.47 -3.37
N ALA A 116 8.03 0.50 -4.23
CA ALA A 116 7.25 0.21 -5.43
C ALA A 116 6.42 -1.07 -5.28
N ALA A 117 5.21 -1.05 -5.82
CA ALA A 117 4.25 -2.16 -5.74
C ALA A 117 4.76 -3.49 -6.34
N HIS A 118 5.74 -3.44 -7.26
CA HIS A 118 6.20 -4.60 -8.01
C HIS A 118 7.18 -5.50 -7.23
N SER A 119 7.80 -4.98 -6.16
CA SER A 119 8.83 -5.68 -5.40
C SER A 119 8.31 -6.99 -4.82
N ILE A 120 7.07 -7.05 -4.36
CA ILE A 120 6.48 -8.27 -3.79
C ILE A 120 6.54 -9.49 -4.74
N ARG A 121 6.40 -9.28 -6.06
CA ARG A 121 6.55 -10.36 -7.05
C ARG A 121 7.95 -10.96 -7.03
N ALA A 122 8.96 -10.12 -6.90
CA ALA A 122 10.35 -10.57 -6.80
C ALA A 122 10.59 -11.37 -5.51
N ARG A 123 9.94 -10.98 -4.40
CA ARG A 123 10.05 -11.73 -3.14
C ARG A 123 9.47 -13.14 -3.29
N TYR A 124 8.31 -13.29 -3.93
CA TYR A 124 7.70 -14.60 -4.19
C TYR A 124 8.45 -15.45 -5.23
N ALA A 125 9.14 -14.82 -6.18
CA ALA A 125 10.06 -15.49 -7.11
C ALA A 125 11.34 -16.02 -6.41
N LEU A 126 11.63 -15.51 -5.20
CA LEU A 126 12.72 -15.91 -4.31
C LEU A 126 12.23 -16.72 -3.10
N ARG A 127 11.05 -17.34 -3.15
CA ARG A 127 10.45 -18.04 -1.99
C ARG A 127 11.31 -19.16 -1.38
N ASP A 128 12.24 -19.70 -2.16
CA ASP A 128 13.21 -20.74 -1.79
C ASP A 128 14.52 -20.18 -1.21
N VAL A 129 14.66 -18.85 -1.12
CA VAL A 129 15.87 -18.16 -0.70
C VAL A 129 15.57 -17.27 0.52
N PRO A 130 16.39 -17.33 1.58
CA PRO A 130 16.33 -16.35 2.66
C PRO A 130 16.64 -14.95 2.13
N VAL A 131 15.72 -14.02 2.37
CA VAL A 131 15.87 -12.61 2.01
C VAL A 131 15.70 -11.80 3.28
N PHE A 132 16.64 -10.93 3.58
CA PHE A 132 16.57 -10.07 4.77
C PHE A 132 16.32 -8.62 4.36
N ALA A 133 15.65 -7.84 5.19
CA ALA A 133 15.58 -6.39 5.06
C ALA A 133 16.57 -5.71 6.01
N ALA A 134 17.32 -4.72 5.51
CA ALA A 134 18.17 -3.88 6.33
C ALA A 134 17.32 -2.92 7.19
N GLN A 135 17.57 -2.87 8.50
CA GLN A 135 16.84 -1.97 9.42
C GLN A 135 17.38 -0.54 9.45
N ASP A 136 18.56 -0.33 8.88
CA ASP A 136 19.27 0.93 8.82
C ASP A 136 19.76 1.20 7.39
N SER A 137 20.16 2.44 7.11
CA SER A 137 20.75 2.78 5.83
C SER A 137 22.08 2.07 5.60
N LEU A 138 22.34 1.66 4.36
CA LEU A 138 23.57 0.96 3.96
C LEU A 138 24.31 1.75 2.89
N ARG A 139 25.64 1.73 2.95
CA ARG A 139 26.49 2.30 1.91
C ARG A 139 27.05 1.19 1.02
N VAL A 140 26.65 1.19 -0.26
CA VAL A 140 27.06 0.18 -1.25
C VAL A 140 27.41 0.86 -2.56
N SER A 141 28.56 0.53 -3.14
CA SER A 141 29.03 1.07 -4.44
C SER A 141 28.94 2.60 -4.52
N GLY A 142 29.36 3.30 -3.45
CA GLY A 142 29.35 4.76 -3.36
C GLY A 142 27.98 5.40 -3.11
N ARG A 143 26.90 4.62 -3.04
CA ARG A 143 25.53 5.08 -2.81
C ARG A 143 25.08 4.76 -1.39
N THR A 144 24.20 5.61 -0.85
CA THR A 144 23.48 5.33 0.40
C THR A 144 22.09 4.84 0.03
N LEU A 145 21.76 3.61 0.44
CA LEU A 145 20.43 3.03 0.34
C LEU A 145 19.74 3.20 1.70
N GLY A 146 18.47 3.60 1.69
CA GLY A 146 17.69 3.71 2.92
C GLY A 146 17.38 2.35 3.56
N PRO A 147 16.72 2.35 4.73
CA PRO A 147 16.18 1.13 5.33
C PRO A 147 15.26 0.37 4.36
N GLY A 148 15.20 -0.95 4.54
CA GLY A 148 14.41 -1.86 3.73
C GLY A 148 15.13 -2.41 2.51
N ALA A 149 16.40 -2.07 2.28
CA ALA A 149 17.21 -2.70 1.25
C ALA A 149 17.26 -4.22 1.47
N TRP A 150 17.01 -5.02 0.43
CA TRP A 150 17.03 -6.47 0.58
C TRP A 150 18.46 -6.99 0.53
N LEU A 151 18.76 -7.92 1.42
CA LEU A 151 20.07 -8.54 1.57
C LEU A 151 19.92 -10.01 1.26
N ILE A 152 20.60 -10.45 0.20
CA ILE A 152 20.52 -11.81 -0.30
C ILE A 152 21.95 -12.34 -0.44
N GLU A 153 22.24 -13.48 0.16
CA GLU A 153 23.57 -14.08 0.05
C GLU A 153 23.80 -14.54 -1.39
N SER A 154 24.89 -14.11 -2.03
CA SER A 154 25.10 -14.33 -3.46
C SER A 154 25.26 -15.81 -3.81
N SER A 155 25.79 -16.61 -2.88
CA SER A 155 25.92 -18.07 -2.96
C SER A 155 24.57 -18.81 -3.06
N ARG A 156 23.46 -18.20 -2.59
CA ARG A 156 22.12 -18.82 -2.57
C ARG A 156 21.34 -18.65 -3.87
N VAL A 157 21.69 -17.64 -4.67
CA VAL A 157 20.98 -17.31 -5.92
C VAL A 157 21.85 -17.55 -7.14
N GLY A 158 23.14 -17.19 -7.07
CA GLY A 158 24.03 -17.18 -8.22
C GLY A 158 23.81 -15.98 -9.15
N ALA A 159 24.83 -15.64 -9.93
CA ALA A 159 24.85 -14.43 -10.75
C ALA A 159 23.83 -14.46 -11.91
N GLU A 160 23.63 -15.62 -12.53
CA GLU A 160 22.71 -15.78 -13.66
C GLU A 160 21.26 -15.55 -13.22
N ARG A 161 20.81 -16.29 -12.19
CA ARG A 161 19.45 -16.18 -11.65
C ARG A 161 19.19 -14.78 -11.08
N MET A 162 20.15 -14.17 -10.36
CA MET A 162 19.99 -12.80 -9.88
C MET A 162 19.88 -11.80 -11.03
N GLY A 163 20.68 -11.98 -12.09
CA GLY A 163 20.59 -11.16 -13.30
C GLY A 163 19.24 -11.28 -14.00
N GLN A 164 18.67 -12.50 -14.08
CA GLN A 164 17.34 -12.73 -14.63
C GLN A 164 16.25 -12.08 -13.76
N LEU A 165 16.26 -12.34 -12.46
CA LEU A 165 15.32 -11.73 -11.51
C LEU A 165 15.35 -10.19 -11.56
N ALA A 166 16.54 -9.60 -11.64
CA ALA A 166 16.68 -8.16 -11.79
C ALA A 166 15.94 -7.69 -13.05
N ARG A 167 16.19 -8.30 -14.21
CA ARG A 167 15.54 -7.94 -15.48
C ARG A 167 14.02 -8.17 -15.48
N ASP A 168 13.57 -9.30 -14.95
CA ASP A 168 12.16 -9.70 -15.00
C ASP A 168 11.28 -8.85 -14.08
N HIS A 169 11.84 -8.40 -12.95
CA HIS A 169 11.14 -7.62 -11.94
C HIS A 169 11.55 -6.15 -11.88
N GLY A 170 12.52 -5.70 -12.68
CA GLY A 170 12.99 -4.32 -12.70
C GLY A 170 13.77 -3.91 -11.45
N LEU A 171 14.54 -4.82 -10.86
CA LEU A 171 15.27 -4.54 -9.62
C LEU A 171 16.61 -3.85 -9.89
N THR A 172 16.93 -2.86 -9.06
CA THR A 172 18.28 -2.29 -8.96
C THR A 172 19.08 -3.03 -7.90
N VAL A 173 20.12 -3.77 -8.32
CA VAL A 173 20.92 -4.64 -7.43
C VAL A 173 22.39 -4.26 -7.44
N TYR A 174 22.98 -4.17 -6.25
CA TYR A 174 24.41 -3.97 -6.05
C TYR A 174 25.01 -5.17 -5.35
N ALA A 175 26.09 -5.73 -5.89
CA ALA A 175 26.84 -6.76 -5.19
C ALA A 175 27.85 -6.12 -4.23
N ALA A 176 27.93 -6.64 -3.01
CA ALA A 176 28.73 -6.10 -1.92
C ALA A 176 29.58 -7.18 -1.23
N PRO A 177 30.81 -6.87 -0.76
CA PRO A 177 31.60 -7.79 0.05
C PRO A 177 30.94 -8.03 1.42
N ALA A 178 31.31 -9.12 2.09
CA ALA A 178 30.74 -9.48 3.41
C ALA A 178 30.93 -8.37 4.46
N ALA A 179 32.04 -7.64 4.41
CA ALA A 179 32.35 -6.53 5.30
C ALA A 179 31.28 -5.42 5.27
N THR A 180 30.59 -5.22 4.14
CA THR A 180 29.51 -4.22 4.01
C THR A 180 28.35 -4.49 4.96
N LEU A 181 28.08 -5.76 5.29
CA LEU A 181 26.94 -6.15 6.11
C LEU A 181 27.33 -6.61 7.52
N GLN A 182 28.61 -6.57 7.89
CA GLN A 182 29.09 -7.09 9.17
C GLN A 182 28.41 -6.46 10.40
N ARG A 183 27.94 -5.22 10.28
CA ARG A 183 27.21 -4.47 11.33
C ARG A 183 25.78 -4.10 10.93
N ALA A 184 25.28 -4.61 9.81
CA ALA A 184 23.95 -4.29 9.34
C ALA A 184 22.91 -5.03 10.19
N ARG A 185 22.12 -4.30 10.96
CA ARG A 185 20.92 -4.87 11.57
C ARG A 185 19.93 -5.25 10.47
N ARG A 186 19.34 -6.42 10.62
CA ARG A 186 18.43 -6.99 9.64
C ARG A 186 17.46 -7.97 10.29
N HIS A 187 16.33 -8.16 9.63
CA HIS A 187 15.35 -9.19 9.94
C HIS A 187 14.96 -9.89 8.65
N GLU A 188 14.38 -11.08 8.77
CA GLU A 188 14.00 -11.88 7.61
C GLU A 188 12.69 -11.37 7.00
N LEU A 189 12.58 -11.41 5.67
CA LEU A 189 11.33 -11.18 4.96
C LEU A 189 10.62 -12.52 4.77
N ASP A 190 10.13 -13.05 5.89
CA ASP A 190 9.40 -14.31 5.96
C ASP A 190 8.11 -14.20 5.15
N LEU A 191 7.81 -15.20 4.32
CA LEU A 191 6.56 -15.24 3.57
C LEU A 191 5.43 -15.77 4.48
N PRO A 192 4.42 -14.94 4.84
CA PRO A 192 3.37 -15.37 5.75
C PRO A 192 2.30 -16.23 5.06
N ARG A 193 1.55 -16.99 5.85
CA ARG A 193 0.24 -17.53 5.44
C ARG A 193 -0.80 -16.41 5.55
N ILE A 194 -1.36 -15.99 4.42
CA ILE A 194 -2.22 -14.81 4.34
C ILE A 194 -3.68 -15.23 4.17
N ALA A 195 -4.58 -14.56 4.87
CA ALA A 195 -6.00 -14.56 4.56
C ALA A 195 -6.50 -13.16 4.18
N ILE A 196 -7.40 -13.09 3.21
CA ILE A 196 -8.27 -11.92 2.97
C ILE A 196 -9.60 -12.22 3.63
N LEU A 197 -9.95 -11.41 4.62
CA LEU A 197 -11.23 -11.44 5.32
C LEU A 197 -12.24 -10.58 4.55
N HIS A 198 -13.36 -11.17 4.12
CA HIS A 198 -14.45 -10.44 3.45
C HIS A 198 -15.69 -10.32 4.33
N SER A 199 -16.59 -9.42 3.93
CA SER A 199 -17.96 -9.42 4.42
C SER A 199 -18.95 -9.57 3.29
N TRP A 200 -20.04 -10.31 3.55
CA TRP A 200 -21.15 -10.45 2.62
C TRP A 200 -21.89 -9.13 2.33
N ARG A 201 -21.65 -8.08 3.14
CA ARG A 201 -22.31 -6.77 2.99
C ARG A 201 -21.73 -5.94 1.84
N ASN A 202 -20.44 -6.04 1.57
CA ASN A 202 -19.78 -5.33 0.48
C ASN A 202 -18.70 -6.23 -0.09
N THR A 203 -19.01 -6.79 -1.28
CA THR A 203 -18.09 -7.68 -1.99
C THR A 203 -17.30 -6.99 -3.12
N GLN A 204 -17.39 -5.66 -3.23
CA GLN A 204 -16.77 -4.89 -4.30
C GLN A 204 -15.35 -4.42 -3.91
N ASP A 205 -15.21 -3.83 -2.72
CA ASP A 205 -13.96 -3.24 -2.27
C ASP A 205 -12.88 -4.31 -2.04
N GLU A 206 -13.23 -5.44 -1.41
CA GLU A 206 -12.32 -6.58 -1.23
C GLU A 206 -12.09 -7.34 -2.54
N GLY A 207 -13.02 -7.30 -3.48
CA GLY A 207 -12.82 -7.80 -4.85
C GLY A 207 -11.61 -7.15 -5.53
N TRP A 208 -11.40 -5.84 -5.32
CA TRP A 208 -10.20 -5.15 -5.82
C TRP A 208 -8.92 -5.57 -5.10
N VAL A 209 -9.00 -5.90 -3.80
CA VAL A 209 -7.86 -6.44 -3.05
C VAL A 209 -7.51 -7.84 -3.55
N ARG A 210 -8.50 -8.71 -3.76
CA ARG A 210 -8.28 -10.03 -4.39
C ARG A 210 -7.63 -9.88 -5.77
N TYR A 211 -8.18 -9.01 -6.60
CA TYR A 211 -7.61 -8.72 -7.92
C TYR A 211 -6.15 -8.27 -7.80
N ALA A 212 -5.81 -7.43 -6.82
CA ALA A 212 -4.43 -7.02 -6.59
C ALA A 212 -3.49 -8.19 -6.24
N PHE A 213 -3.95 -9.09 -5.36
CA PHE A 213 -3.21 -10.29 -4.99
C PHE A 213 -3.03 -11.22 -6.18
N ASP A 214 -4.09 -11.47 -6.95
CA ASP A 214 -4.08 -12.32 -8.13
C ASP A 214 -3.10 -11.78 -9.19
N GLN A 215 -3.17 -10.48 -9.52
CA GLN A 215 -2.29 -9.83 -10.50
C GLN A 215 -0.81 -9.86 -10.09
N LEU A 216 -0.53 -9.88 -8.78
CA LEU A 216 0.83 -9.95 -8.24
C LEU A 216 1.27 -11.38 -7.90
N GLY A 217 0.41 -12.39 -8.10
CA GLY A 217 0.72 -13.79 -7.79
C GLY A 217 0.97 -14.04 -6.30
N ILE A 218 0.31 -13.29 -5.42
CA ILE A 218 0.41 -13.43 -3.97
C ILE A 218 -0.61 -14.49 -3.54
N PRO A 219 -0.20 -15.64 -2.98
CA PRO A 219 -1.13 -16.64 -2.47
C PRO A 219 -1.88 -16.12 -1.25
N TYR A 220 -3.19 -16.36 -1.21
CA TYR A 220 -4.04 -16.05 -0.06
C TYR A 220 -5.14 -17.09 0.10
N SER A 221 -5.64 -17.23 1.33
CA SER A 221 -6.94 -17.83 1.60
C SER A 221 -8.02 -16.76 1.63
N TYR A 222 -9.21 -17.09 1.16
CA TYR A 222 -10.36 -16.19 1.21
C TYR A 222 -11.35 -16.69 2.27
N ILE A 223 -11.61 -15.87 3.30
CA ILE A 223 -12.40 -16.28 4.46
C ILE A 223 -13.53 -15.28 4.74
N ALA A 224 -14.72 -15.79 5.03
CA ALA A 224 -15.90 -15.00 5.35
C ALA A 224 -15.99 -14.71 6.85
N GLU A 225 -16.43 -13.50 7.20
CA GLU A 225 -16.59 -13.01 8.57
C GLU A 225 -17.55 -13.87 9.41
N ASP A 226 -18.57 -14.46 8.80
CA ASP A 226 -19.60 -15.25 9.48
C ASP A 226 -19.11 -16.62 9.96
N ARG A 227 -17.90 -17.02 9.54
CA ARG A 227 -17.31 -18.34 9.83
C ARG A 227 -16.08 -18.29 10.74
N ILE A 228 -15.42 -17.13 10.83
CA ILE A 228 -14.12 -17.03 11.53
C ILE A 228 -14.21 -17.39 13.01
N GLY A 229 -15.39 -17.25 13.63
CA GLY A 229 -15.62 -17.63 15.03
C GLY A 229 -15.40 -19.12 15.33
N ALA A 230 -15.55 -19.99 14.32
CA ALA A 230 -15.29 -21.42 14.46
C ALA A 230 -13.84 -21.82 14.09
N MET A 231 -13.04 -20.87 13.58
CA MET A 231 -11.70 -21.15 13.07
C MET A 231 -10.62 -20.99 14.13
N LYS A 232 -9.54 -21.75 14.00
CA LYS A 232 -8.27 -21.52 14.74
C LYS A 232 -7.36 -20.62 13.92
N LEU A 233 -7.70 -19.33 13.82
CA LEU A 233 -7.09 -18.38 12.89
C LEU A 233 -5.56 -18.38 12.94
N ARG A 234 -4.93 -18.28 14.13
CA ARG A 234 -3.47 -18.22 14.25
C ARG A 234 -2.77 -19.50 13.79
N GLN A 235 -3.41 -20.66 13.93
CA GLN A 235 -2.86 -21.93 13.46
C GLN A 235 -2.88 -22.03 11.94
N GLN A 236 -3.67 -21.22 11.25
CA GLN A 236 -3.81 -21.25 9.78
C GLN A 236 -3.12 -20.07 9.11
N PHE A 237 -3.12 -18.90 9.76
CA PHE A 237 -2.66 -17.65 9.19
C PHE A 237 -1.67 -16.95 10.12
N ASP A 238 -0.79 -16.18 9.49
CA ASP A 238 0.13 -15.26 10.14
C ASP A 238 -0.35 -13.81 9.94
N VAL A 239 -0.97 -13.54 8.77
CA VAL A 239 -1.54 -12.24 8.43
C VAL A 239 -2.98 -12.38 7.99
N ILE A 240 -3.85 -11.52 8.52
CA ILE A 240 -5.21 -11.30 8.02
C ILE A 240 -5.29 -9.88 7.47
N VAL A 241 -5.60 -9.75 6.19
CA VAL A 241 -5.94 -8.46 5.56
C VAL A 241 -7.46 -8.32 5.58
N PHE A 242 -7.95 -7.24 6.16
CA PHE A 242 -9.36 -6.90 6.17
C PHE A 242 -9.60 -5.64 5.30
N PRO A 243 -10.06 -5.82 4.05
CA PRO A 243 -10.28 -4.71 3.13
C PRO A 243 -11.40 -3.77 3.57
N SER A 244 -11.37 -2.55 3.02
CA SER A 244 -12.43 -1.56 3.17
C SER A 244 -13.80 -2.18 2.89
N GLN A 245 -14.79 -1.79 3.67
CA GLN A 245 -16.17 -2.28 3.58
C GLN A 245 -17.11 -1.21 3.02
N GLY A 246 -16.59 -0.37 2.12
CA GLY A 246 -17.22 0.86 1.63
C GLY A 246 -16.79 2.10 2.41
N ALA A 247 -16.71 3.23 1.74
CA ALA A 247 -16.07 4.45 2.24
C ALA A 247 -16.70 5.05 3.53
N ASN A 248 -17.96 4.76 3.82
CA ASN A 248 -18.68 5.28 5.00
C ASN A 248 -19.20 4.17 5.92
N SER A 249 -18.61 2.97 5.84
CA SER A 249 -19.03 1.86 6.69
C SER A 249 -18.54 2.04 8.12
N THR A 250 -19.41 1.83 9.10
CA THR A 250 -19.09 1.89 10.55
C THR A 250 -18.76 0.50 11.08
N ALA A 251 -18.06 0.40 12.22
CA ALA A 251 -17.73 -0.91 12.79
C ALA A 251 -19.00 -1.70 13.13
N ARG A 252 -20.04 -1.04 13.64
CA ARG A 252 -21.35 -1.65 13.87
C ARG A 252 -21.93 -2.28 12.61
N ALA A 253 -21.87 -1.58 11.48
CA ALA A 253 -22.45 -2.05 10.24
C ALA A 253 -21.60 -3.15 9.57
N ILE A 254 -20.29 -3.17 9.81
CA ILE A 254 -19.40 -4.27 9.41
C ILE A 254 -19.67 -5.50 10.30
N PHE A 255 -19.72 -5.31 11.61
CA PHE A 255 -19.96 -6.36 12.59
C PHE A 255 -21.33 -7.05 12.39
N GLY A 256 -22.39 -6.26 12.19
CA GLY A 256 -23.74 -6.77 12.00
C GLY A 256 -24.00 -7.44 10.65
N GLY A 257 -23.15 -7.21 9.64
CA GLY A 257 -23.30 -7.77 8.30
C GLY A 257 -24.63 -7.43 7.62
N VAL A 258 -25.14 -8.36 6.81
CA VAL A 258 -26.47 -8.26 6.19
C VAL A 258 -27.55 -8.60 7.24
N ASP A 259 -28.57 -7.74 7.34
CA ASP A 259 -29.60 -7.79 8.38
C ASP A 259 -30.46 -9.07 8.28
N PRO A 260 -30.50 -9.91 9.34
CA PRO A 260 -31.31 -11.14 9.35
C PRO A 260 -32.82 -10.94 9.15
N ARG A 261 -33.35 -9.71 9.26
CA ARG A 261 -34.77 -9.43 8.96
C ARG A 261 -35.16 -9.75 7.52
N PHE A 262 -34.18 -9.86 6.62
CA PHE A 262 -34.38 -10.26 5.23
C PHE A 262 -34.57 -11.78 5.07
N GLY A 263 -34.49 -12.55 6.17
CA GLY A 263 -34.51 -14.00 6.14
C GLY A 263 -33.22 -14.58 5.56
N PRO A 264 -33.13 -15.92 5.44
CA PRO A 264 -31.97 -16.54 4.83
C PRO A 264 -31.78 -16.07 3.38
N LEU A 265 -30.61 -15.51 3.09
CA LEU A 265 -30.26 -15.05 1.74
C LEU A 265 -29.20 -15.99 1.16
N ALA A 266 -29.62 -16.96 0.37
CA ALA A 266 -28.71 -17.90 -0.25
C ALA A 266 -27.87 -17.23 -1.37
N TYR A 267 -26.56 -17.24 -1.20
CA TYR A 267 -25.58 -16.93 -2.25
C TYR A 267 -24.91 -18.22 -2.71
N THR A 268 -25.69 -19.06 -3.37
CA THR A 268 -25.25 -20.35 -3.91
C THR A 268 -25.54 -20.43 -5.39
N LYS A 269 -24.76 -21.24 -6.10
CA LYS A 269 -25.00 -21.54 -7.51
C LYS A 269 -26.32 -22.30 -7.66
N THR A 270 -27.19 -21.83 -8.56
CA THR A 270 -28.42 -22.52 -8.97
C THR A 270 -28.56 -22.44 -10.48
N ASP A 271 -29.52 -23.17 -11.07
CA ASP A 271 -29.79 -23.11 -12.51
C ASP A 271 -30.20 -21.69 -12.96
N SER A 272 -30.92 -20.96 -12.11
CA SER A 272 -31.32 -19.57 -12.37
C SER A 272 -30.22 -18.55 -12.08
N PHE A 273 -29.28 -18.88 -11.19
CA PHE A 273 -28.14 -18.01 -10.81
C PHE A 273 -26.81 -18.77 -10.98
N PRO A 274 -26.41 -19.11 -12.23
CA PRO A 274 -25.24 -19.95 -12.48
C PRO A 274 -23.90 -19.25 -12.21
N THR A 275 -23.91 -17.96 -11.89
CA THR A 275 -22.71 -17.17 -11.53
C THR A 275 -22.58 -16.91 -10.04
N HIS A 276 -23.57 -17.29 -9.22
CA HIS A 276 -23.47 -17.20 -7.76
C HIS A 276 -22.55 -18.29 -7.17
N GLY A 277 -22.14 -18.07 -5.92
CA GLY A 277 -21.35 -19.03 -5.17
C GLY A 277 -19.87 -19.09 -5.57
N PHE A 278 -19.36 -18.04 -6.22
CA PHE A 278 -17.94 -17.87 -6.51
C PHE A 278 -17.50 -16.43 -6.18
N PRO A 279 -16.31 -16.21 -5.59
CA PRO A 279 -15.34 -17.22 -5.14
C PRO A 279 -15.69 -17.91 -3.81
N ASP A 280 -16.76 -17.47 -3.14
CA ASP A 280 -17.30 -18.08 -1.92
C ASP A 280 -18.83 -18.19 -2.05
N SER A 281 -19.43 -19.04 -1.22
CA SER A 281 -20.86 -19.35 -1.25
C SER A 281 -21.40 -19.55 0.15
N SER A 282 -22.64 -19.15 0.42
CA SER A 282 -23.33 -19.44 1.68
C SER A 282 -24.80 -19.73 1.45
N ALA A 283 -25.37 -20.67 2.21
CA ALA A 283 -26.81 -20.89 2.24
C ALA A 283 -27.57 -19.72 2.88
N ASP A 284 -26.87 -18.91 3.68
CA ASP A 284 -27.38 -17.68 4.27
C ASP A 284 -26.22 -16.70 4.48
N ILE A 285 -26.28 -15.55 3.82
CA ILE A 285 -25.29 -14.47 3.96
C ILE A 285 -25.64 -13.44 5.04
N THR A 286 -26.71 -13.65 5.80
CA THR A 286 -27.12 -12.75 6.90
C THR A 286 -26.40 -13.03 8.22
N GLY A 287 -26.38 -12.04 9.12
CA GLY A 287 -25.90 -12.22 10.51
C GLY A 287 -24.46 -11.79 10.79
N GLY A 288 -23.67 -11.47 9.77
CA GLY A 288 -22.36 -10.83 9.90
C GLY A 288 -21.34 -11.63 10.72
N MET A 289 -20.42 -10.92 11.39
CA MET A 289 -19.23 -11.50 12.03
C MET A 289 -19.53 -12.27 13.32
N LYS A 290 -20.60 -11.87 14.02
CA LYS A 290 -20.97 -12.35 15.36
C LYS A 290 -19.88 -12.10 16.42
N TYR A 291 -20.22 -12.32 17.70
CA TYR A 291 -19.27 -12.09 18.79
C TYR A 291 -18.12 -13.09 18.80
N GLU A 292 -18.38 -14.33 18.37
CA GLU A 292 -17.38 -15.37 18.23
C GLU A 292 -16.32 -14.98 17.20
N GLY A 293 -16.74 -14.38 16.07
CA GLY A 293 -15.82 -13.93 15.05
C GLY A 293 -14.93 -12.78 15.52
N LEU A 294 -15.51 -11.81 16.24
CA LEU A 294 -14.75 -10.73 16.87
C LEU A 294 -13.76 -11.27 17.92
N GLY A 295 -14.19 -12.24 18.73
CA GLY A 295 -13.33 -12.94 19.69
C GLY A 295 -12.18 -13.66 19.01
N ALA A 296 -12.43 -14.33 17.87
CA ALA A 296 -11.41 -15.00 17.09
C ALA A 296 -10.36 -14.02 16.54
N LEU A 297 -10.77 -12.83 16.06
CA LEU A 297 -9.82 -11.79 15.63
C LEU A 297 -8.96 -11.28 16.78
N ARG A 298 -9.57 -11.03 17.95
CA ARG A 298 -8.82 -10.67 19.17
C ARG A 298 -7.78 -11.73 19.50
N ASP A 299 -8.18 -13.00 19.54
CA ASP A 299 -7.31 -14.12 19.93
C ASP A 299 -6.20 -14.35 18.90
N PHE A 300 -6.49 -14.17 17.62
CA PHE A 300 -5.51 -14.19 16.54
C PHE A 300 -4.38 -13.18 16.78
N VAL A 301 -4.72 -11.92 17.02
CA VAL A 301 -3.74 -10.85 17.26
C VAL A 301 -2.99 -11.10 18.57
N GLN A 302 -3.69 -11.46 19.64
CA GLN A 302 -3.08 -11.75 20.95
C GLN A 302 -2.04 -12.88 20.87
N ALA A 303 -2.27 -13.88 20.00
CA ALA A 303 -1.38 -15.01 19.76
C ALA A 303 -0.27 -14.74 18.72
N GLY A 304 0.01 -13.48 18.39
CA GLY A 304 1.11 -13.11 17.49
C GLY A 304 0.74 -13.00 16.02
N GLY A 305 -0.56 -12.96 15.70
CA GLY A 305 -1.04 -12.67 14.35
C GLY A 305 -1.01 -11.18 14.03
N THR A 306 -0.89 -10.85 12.74
CA THR A 306 -0.91 -9.46 12.26
C THR A 306 -2.21 -9.18 11.51
N LEU A 307 -3.02 -8.25 12.02
CA LEU A 307 -4.25 -7.78 11.39
C LEU A 307 -3.98 -6.47 10.64
N VAL A 308 -4.14 -6.48 9.32
CA VAL A 308 -3.99 -5.30 8.46
C VAL A 308 -5.36 -4.84 7.99
N THR A 309 -5.84 -3.69 8.46
CA THR A 309 -7.17 -3.17 8.10
C THR A 309 -7.07 -1.99 7.14
N LEU A 310 -7.90 -1.97 6.10
CA LEU A 310 -7.90 -0.94 5.07
C LEU A 310 -9.16 -0.08 5.16
N GLY A 311 -9.00 1.25 5.11
CA GLY A 311 -10.13 2.19 5.13
C GLY A 311 -11.11 1.91 6.27
N SER A 312 -12.40 1.79 5.95
CA SER A 312 -13.47 1.59 6.93
C SER A 312 -13.34 0.34 7.79
N ALA A 313 -12.62 -0.70 7.35
CA ALA A 313 -12.35 -1.87 8.20
C ALA A 313 -11.51 -1.51 9.44
N SER A 314 -10.73 -0.42 9.38
CA SER A 314 -9.97 0.08 10.53
C SER A 314 -10.84 0.60 11.67
N THR A 315 -12.14 0.80 11.45
CA THR A 315 -13.10 1.11 12.53
C THR A 315 -13.30 -0.06 13.48
N VAL A 316 -13.22 -1.32 12.99
CA VAL A 316 -13.47 -2.54 13.76
C VAL A 316 -12.49 -2.71 14.93
N PRO A 317 -11.16 -2.76 14.71
CA PRO A 317 -10.23 -2.90 15.82
C PRO A 317 -10.28 -1.73 16.81
N VAL A 318 -10.67 -0.54 16.36
CA VAL A 318 -10.79 0.66 17.19
C VAL A 318 -12.04 0.61 18.08
N GLU A 319 -13.24 0.51 17.49
CA GLU A 319 -14.50 0.57 18.25
C GLU A 319 -14.73 -0.67 19.13
N PHE A 320 -14.21 -1.83 18.73
CA PHE A 320 -14.33 -3.07 19.51
C PHE A 320 -13.15 -3.33 20.46
N GLY A 321 -12.25 -2.36 20.62
CA GLY A 321 -11.24 -2.39 21.68
C GLY A 321 -10.07 -3.37 21.47
N LEU A 322 -9.79 -3.78 20.22
CA LEU A 322 -8.53 -4.45 19.89
C LEU A 322 -7.36 -3.46 20.07
N VAL A 323 -7.57 -2.18 19.75
CA VAL A 323 -6.64 -1.08 20.04
C VAL A 323 -7.26 -0.08 21.03
N ARG A 324 -7.00 -0.28 22.33
CA ARG A 324 -7.81 0.31 23.42
C ARG A 324 -7.80 1.83 23.56
N GLU A 325 -6.79 2.51 23.05
CA GLU A 325 -6.55 3.93 23.37
C GLU A 325 -6.47 4.83 22.13
N ILE A 326 -6.70 4.24 20.96
CA ILE A 326 -6.94 4.98 19.72
C ILE A 326 -8.45 5.10 19.61
N THR A 327 -8.94 6.28 19.24
CA THR A 327 -10.37 6.51 19.02
C THR A 327 -10.63 7.03 17.62
N LEU A 328 -11.88 6.99 17.18
CA LEU A 328 -12.28 7.60 15.91
C LEU A 328 -12.58 9.08 16.10
N ALA A 329 -12.09 9.89 15.16
CA ALA A 329 -12.47 11.28 15.03
C ALA A 329 -13.57 11.42 13.98
N THR A 330 -14.51 12.33 14.22
CA THR A 330 -15.60 12.67 13.29
C THR A 330 -15.44 14.11 12.84
N PRO A 331 -14.85 14.34 11.66
CA PRO A 331 -14.81 15.66 11.03
C PRO A 331 -16.23 16.21 10.86
N ARG A 332 -16.43 17.52 11.08
CA ARG A 332 -17.75 18.16 11.00
C ARG A 332 -18.11 18.52 9.57
N SER A 333 -17.13 18.96 8.79
CA SER A 333 -17.37 19.49 7.45
C SER A 333 -16.32 19.08 6.42
N LEU A 334 -15.31 18.26 6.80
CA LEU A 334 -14.37 17.69 5.84
C LEU A 334 -15.10 16.97 4.70
N PHE A 335 -14.77 17.36 3.47
CA PHE A 335 -15.26 16.69 2.28
C PHE A 335 -14.10 16.46 1.32
N ILE A 336 -13.84 15.18 1.09
CA ILE A 336 -12.70 14.69 0.31
C ILE A 336 -13.14 13.47 -0.54
N PRO A 337 -13.91 13.71 -1.61
CA PRO A 337 -14.21 12.67 -2.60
C PRO A 337 -12.91 12.30 -3.29
N GLY A 338 -12.68 11.01 -3.57
CA GLY A 338 -11.42 10.42 -4.03
C GLY A 338 -10.40 11.42 -4.58
N SER A 339 -9.51 11.88 -3.71
CA SER A 339 -8.54 12.95 -3.93
C SER A 339 -7.14 12.50 -3.53
N ILE A 340 -6.13 13.20 -4.01
CA ILE A 340 -4.73 12.92 -3.70
C ILE A 340 -4.22 14.03 -2.78
N VAL A 341 -3.74 13.62 -1.61
CA VAL A 341 -3.20 14.51 -0.58
C VAL A 341 -1.79 14.10 -0.20
N ARG A 342 -1.01 15.06 0.30
CA ARG A 342 0.36 14.82 0.73
C ARG A 342 0.37 14.15 2.10
N GLY A 343 1.01 12.99 2.19
CA GLY A 343 1.41 12.37 3.44
C GLY A 343 2.82 12.78 3.87
N ARG A 344 3.13 12.63 5.15
CA ARG A 344 4.46 12.74 5.76
C ARG A 344 4.82 11.42 6.43
N ASN A 345 6.03 10.93 6.15
CA ASN A 345 6.58 9.75 6.79
C ASN A 345 7.16 10.15 8.15
N GLU A 346 6.41 9.86 9.21
CA GLU A 346 6.80 10.17 10.59
C GLU A 346 7.85 9.18 11.12
N GLN A 347 7.89 7.97 10.55
CA GLN A 347 8.75 6.88 11.02
C GLN A 347 9.50 6.22 9.88
N LYS A 348 10.55 6.89 9.42
CA LYS A 348 11.42 6.44 8.31
C LYS A 348 12.06 5.05 8.51
N ARG A 349 12.12 4.57 9.76
CA ARG A 349 12.64 3.24 10.11
C ARG A 349 11.56 2.17 10.22
N SER A 350 10.28 2.56 10.21
CA SER A 350 9.16 1.62 10.21
C SER A 350 9.18 0.80 8.91
N PRO A 351 9.11 -0.54 9.00
CA PRO A 351 9.08 -1.39 7.82
C PRO A 351 7.98 -1.04 6.83
N ILE A 352 6.82 -0.55 7.31
CA ILE A 352 5.68 -0.16 6.49
C ILE A 352 6.07 0.88 5.42
N THR A 353 7.03 1.77 5.72
CA THR A 353 7.45 2.85 4.81
C THR A 353 8.79 2.61 4.14
N TYR A 354 9.33 1.38 4.18
CA TYR A 354 10.55 1.05 3.45
C TYR A 354 10.46 1.40 1.97
N GLY A 355 11.45 2.16 1.51
CA GLY A 355 11.54 2.68 0.15
C GLY A 355 10.71 3.94 -0.15
N TYR A 356 9.95 4.46 0.82
CA TYR A 356 9.28 5.76 0.68
C TYR A 356 10.18 6.92 1.11
N ASP A 357 9.99 8.06 0.44
CA ASP A 357 10.60 9.33 0.82
C ASP A 357 9.98 9.91 2.09
N ALA A 358 10.49 11.09 2.51
CA ALA A 358 9.95 11.83 3.65
C ALA A 358 8.48 12.26 3.46
N THR A 359 8.04 12.38 2.22
CA THR A 359 6.65 12.71 1.85
C THR A 359 6.23 11.85 0.68
N MET A 360 4.94 11.54 0.58
CA MET A 360 4.39 10.75 -0.52
C MET A 360 2.95 11.16 -0.81
N PRO A 361 2.45 10.99 -2.05
CA PRO A 361 1.03 11.14 -2.36
C PRO A 361 0.21 10.01 -1.74
N LEU A 362 -0.90 10.34 -1.12
CA LEU A 362 -1.89 9.41 -0.58
C LEU A 362 -3.21 9.62 -1.31
N TYR A 363 -3.75 8.56 -1.91
CA TYR A 363 -5.11 8.59 -2.40
C TYR A 363 -6.08 8.40 -1.23
N HIS A 364 -6.98 9.34 -1.02
CA HIS A 364 -7.93 9.35 0.09
C HIS A 364 -9.35 9.60 -0.40
N ARG A 365 -10.28 8.76 0.07
CA ARG A 365 -11.71 8.81 -0.24
C ARG A 365 -12.50 8.52 1.02
N PHE A 366 -12.77 9.57 1.78
CA PHE A 366 -13.41 9.49 3.10
C PHE A 366 -12.64 8.60 4.10
N GLY A 367 -13.07 8.66 5.37
CA GLY A 367 -12.34 8.13 6.51
C GLY A 367 -12.20 6.59 6.56
N PRO A 368 -11.80 6.05 7.74
CA PRO A 368 -11.91 6.65 9.06
C PRO A 368 -10.77 7.61 9.40
N TYR A 369 -10.99 8.43 10.43
CA TYR A 369 -10.01 9.36 10.98
C TYR A 369 -9.71 8.97 12.42
N PHE A 370 -8.46 9.09 12.84
CA PHE A 370 -8.02 8.61 14.14
C PHE A 370 -7.64 9.76 15.05
N ASN A 371 -8.01 9.64 16.33
CA ASN A 371 -7.43 10.42 17.39
C ASN A 371 -6.45 9.53 18.17
N VAL A 372 -5.22 10.01 18.35
CA VAL A 372 -4.13 9.24 18.95
C VAL A 372 -3.51 10.07 20.07
N PRO A 373 -3.51 9.57 21.32
CA PRO A 373 -2.93 10.31 22.44
C PRO A 373 -1.41 10.41 22.30
N ASP A 374 -0.82 11.45 22.90
CA ASP A 374 0.61 11.77 22.74
C ASP A 374 1.56 10.63 23.06
N ARG A 375 1.25 9.81 24.08
CA ARG A 375 2.07 8.64 24.45
C ARG A 375 2.09 7.54 23.36
N LEU A 376 1.10 7.53 22.46
CA LEU A 376 1.04 6.64 21.29
C LEU A 376 1.44 7.35 19.98
N LYS A 377 1.98 8.58 20.04
CA LYS A 377 2.46 9.26 18.82
C LYS A 377 3.53 8.46 18.09
N GLY A 378 4.30 7.65 18.83
CA GLY A 378 5.28 6.69 18.34
C GLY A 378 4.69 5.50 17.58
N ASN A 379 3.38 5.37 17.48
CA ASN A 379 2.70 4.37 16.64
C ASN A 379 2.20 4.96 15.32
N VAL A 380 2.25 6.29 15.14
CA VAL A 380 1.86 6.96 13.91
C VAL A 380 3.00 6.85 12.91
N VAL A 381 2.78 6.08 11.85
CA VAL A 381 3.80 5.84 10.81
C VAL A 381 3.72 6.88 9.71
N VAL A 382 2.50 7.23 9.30
CA VAL A 382 2.24 8.25 8.30
C VAL A 382 1.19 9.22 8.83
N ARG A 383 1.42 10.52 8.64
CA ARG A 383 0.42 11.58 8.85
C ARG A 383 0.04 12.23 7.54
N TYR A 384 -1.15 12.81 7.49
CA TYR A 384 -1.45 13.82 6.48
C TYR A 384 -0.59 15.07 6.75
N ALA A 385 -0.10 15.72 5.70
CA ALA A 385 0.64 16.98 5.83
C ALA A 385 -0.25 18.07 6.48
N PRO A 386 0.34 19.14 7.03
CA PRO A 386 -0.43 20.30 7.50
C PRO A 386 -1.35 20.83 6.40
N ALA A 387 -2.49 21.41 6.78
CA ALA A 387 -3.53 21.83 5.83
C ALA A 387 -3.01 22.73 4.68
N SER A 388 -2.04 23.61 4.97
CA SER A 388 -1.40 24.50 4.00
C SER A 388 -0.60 23.79 2.90
N GLU A 389 -0.20 22.54 3.14
CA GLU A 389 0.58 21.69 2.22
C GLU A 389 -0.16 20.40 1.87
N LEU A 390 -1.42 20.25 2.29
CA LEU A 390 -2.11 18.97 2.20
C LEU A 390 -2.50 18.62 0.76
N PHE A 391 -2.99 19.60 0.01
CA PHE A 391 -3.53 19.38 -1.31
C PHE A 391 -2.44 18.99 -2.34
N LEU A 392 -2.72 17.96 -3.14
CA LEU A 392 -1.94 17.62 -4.33
C LEU A 392 -2.82 17.62 -5.58
N SER A 393 -3.99 17.00 -5.54
CA SER A 393 -4.93 16.93 -6.66
C SER A 393 -6.33 16.48 -6.20
N GLY A 394 -7.38 16.94 -6.87
CA GLY A 394 -8.78 16.60 -6.61
C GLY A 394 -9.54 17.76 -5.97
N LEU A 395 -10.31 17.45 -4.93
CA LEU A 395 -11.11 18.37 -4.13
C LEU A 395 -10.93 18.07 -2.64
N VAL A 396 -10.51 19.08 -1.87
CA VAL A 396 -10.46 18.98 -0.40
C VAL A 396 -11.12 20.23 0.19
N GLN A 397 -12.32 20.07 0.73
CA GLN A 397 -12.97 21.14 1.49
C GLN A 397 -12.70 20.95 2.97
N ASN A 398 -12.45 22.05 3.69
CA ASN A 398 -12.16 22.04 5.13
C ASN A 398 -10.92 21.20 5.50
N ALA A 399 -9.84 21.37 4.72
CA ALA A 399 -8.57 20.66 4.89
C ALA A 399 -7.98 20.73 6.31
N GLY A 400 -8.35 21.74 7.11
CA GLY A 400 -7.95 21.88 8.51
C GLY A 400 -8.36 20.71 9.40
N GLU A 401 -9.45 20.00 9.09
CA GLU A 401 -9.91 18.83 9.86
C GLU A 401 -9.09 17.56 9.54
N LEU A 402 -8.39 17.53 8.40
CA LEU A 402 -7.54 16.40 7.97
C LEU A 402 -6.05 16.68 8.20
N GLY A 403 -5.63 17.93 8.08
CA GLY A 403 -4.22 18.31 8.15
C GLY A 403 -3.56 17.89 9.46
N GLY A 404 -2.43 17.20 9.37
CA GLY A 404 -1.69 16.70 10.54
C GLY A 404 -2.29 15.44 11.19
N GLN A 405 -3.45 14.97 10.76
CA GLN A 405 -4.07 13.77 11.35
C GLN A 405 -3.28 12.49 11.01
N PRO A 406 -3.32 11.45 11.87
CA PRO A 406 -2.77 10.13 11.54
C PRO A 406 -3.44 9.52 10.31
N ALA A 407 -2.64 8.99 9.39
CA ALA A 407 -3.10 8.28 8.19
C ALA A 407 -2.83 6.77 8.25
N VAL A 408 -1.69 6.37 8.81
CA VAL A 408 -1.31 4.96 9.01
C VAL A 408 -0.74 4.76 10.41
N LEU A 409 -1.23 3.74 11.11
CA LEU A 409 -0.84 3.37 12.47
C LEU A 409 -0.30 1.95 12.50
N SER A 410 0.75 1.72 13.31
CA SER A 410 1.30 0.41 13.61
C SER A 410 1.24 0.19 15.12
N VAL A 411 0.35 -0.69 15.57
CA VAL A 411 0.01 -0.84 16.99
C VAL A 411 0.35 -2.25 17.47
N PRO A 412 1.43 -2.43 18.25
CA PRO A 412 1.68 -3.67 18.96
C PRO A 412 0.49 -4.01 19.86
N THR A 413 -0.05 -5.22 19.74
CA THR A 413 -1.26 -5.65 20.45
C THR A 413 -1.11 -7.09 20.89
N GLY A 414 -1.03 -7.32 22.21
CA GLY A 414 -0.67 -8.64 22.73
C GLY A 414 0.72 -9.05 22.24
N GLN A 415 0.85 -10.26 21.69
CA GLN A 415 2.09 -10.71 21.03
C GLN A 415 2.15 -10.35 19.53
N GLY A 416 1.06 -9.82 18.96
CA GLY A 416 0.92 -9.53 17.54
C GLY A 416 0.86 -8.05 17.23
N HIS A 417 0.21 -7.74 16.11
CA HIS A 417 0.17 -6.36 15.59
C HIS A 417 -1.17 -6.04 14.92
N VAL A 418 -1.59 -4.79 15.05
CA VAL A 418 -2.69 -4.22 14.26
C VAL A 418 -2.15 -3.06 13.44
N VAL A 419 -2.31 -3.12 12.12
CA VAL A 419 -1.98 -2.03 11.20
C VAL A 419 -3.27 -1.40 10.70
N LEU A 420 -3.43 -0.11 10.97
CA LEU A 420 -4.64 0.64 10.61
C LEU A 420 -4.32 1.62 9.48
N PHE A 421 -4.98 1.46 8.34
CA PHE A 421 -5.00 2.46 7.29
C PHE A 421 -6.30 3.28 7.38
N GLY A 422 -6.19 4.60 7.50
CA GLY A 422 -7.33 5.54 7.48
C GLY A 422 -7.85 5.84 6.07
N PHE A 423 -7.33 5.13 5.07
CA PHE A 423 -7.71 5.21 3.66
C PHE A 423 -7.59 3.82 3.04
N ASN A 424 -8.06 3.64 1.81
CA ASN A 424 -7.89 2.38 1.08
C ASN A 424 -6.64 2.45 0.19
N PRO A 425 -5.48 1.91 0.61
CA PRO A 425 -4.27 1.94 -0.21
C PRO A 425 -4.39 1.11 -1.49
N LEU A 426 -5.30 0.13 -1.54
CA LEU A 426 -5.52 -0.75 -2.70
C LEU A 426 -6.74 -0.33 -3.53
N HIS A 427 -7.14 0.95 -3.46
CA HIS A 427 -8.36 1.46 -4.11
C HIS A 427 -8.39 1.14 -5.60
N ARG A 428 -9.38 0.32 -5.98
CA ARG A 428 -9.74 -0.02 -7.37
C ARG A 428 -8.58 -0.48 -8.25
N TRP A 429 -7.50 -1.01 -7.67
CA TRP A 429 -6.25 -1.32 -8.39
C TRP A 429 -5.61 -0.12 -9.11
N GLN A 430 -5.72 1.09 -8.55
CA GLN A 430 -5.21 2.31 -9.20
C GLN A 430 -4.19 3.10 -8.37
N SER A 431 -4.26 3.03 -7.04
CA SER A 431 -3.35 3.75 -6.13
C SER A 431 -2.00 3.03 -5.92
N PHE A 432 -1.32 2.63 -7.01
CA PHE A 432 -0.09 1.83 -6.97
C PHE A 432 1.02 2.41 -6.09
N GLY A 433 1.11 3.73 -6.00
CA GLY A 433 2.02 4.45 -5.12
C GLY A 433 1.74 4.24 -3.64
N ASN A 434 0.61 3.64 -3.25
CA ASN A 434 0.27 3.31 -1.87
C ASN A 434 0.35 1.80 -1.58
N PHE A 435 0.44 0.94 -2.60
CA PHE A 435 0.38 -0.51 -2.41
C PHE A 435 1.56 -1.05 -1.63
N ALA A 436 2.75 -0.47 -1.81
CA ALA A 436 3.95 -0.94 -1.14
C ALA A 436 3.82 -0.85 0.40
N MET A 437 3.01 0.06 0.96
CA MET A 437 2.75 0.06 2.40
C MET A 437 2.01 -1.20 2.88
N VAL A 438 1.08 -1.75 2.07
CA VAL A 438 0.40 -3.02 2.39
C VAL A 438 1.35 -4.18 2.23
N TRP A 439 2.12 -4.21 1.13
CA TRP A 439 3.11 -5.25 0.89
C TRP A 439 4.20 -5.28 1.96
N ASN A 440 4.69 -4.13 2.37
CA ASN A 440 5.64 -3.99 3.46
C ASN A 440 5.03 -4.49 4.79
N SER A 441 3.77 -4.17 5.08
CA SER A 441 3.06 -4.69 6.25
C SER A 441 3.00 -6.22 6.26
N ILE A 442 2.79 -6.84 5.10
CA ILE A 442 2.72 -8.30 4.93
C ILE A 442 4.12 -8.92 5.02
N LEU A 443 5.11 -8.40 4.30
CA LEU A 443 6.45 -8.97 4.24
C LEU A 443 7.26 -8.81 5.53
N ASN A 444 6.85 -7.90 6.41
CA ASN A 444 7.50 -7.62 7.69
C ASN A 444 6.55 -7.87 8.86
N TRP A 445 5.54 -8.74 8.69
CA TRP A 445 4.41 -8.90 9.60
C TRP A 445 4.80 -9.20 11.06
N ASN A 446 5.93 -9.87 11.28
CA ASN A 446 6.53 -10.22 12.57
C ASN A 446 7.60 -9.21 13.06
N ASP A 447 7.91 -8.17 12.28
CA ASP A 447 8.95 -7.17 12.55
C ASP A 447 8.44 -5.72 12.51
N LEU A 448 7.11 -5.50 12.48
CA LEU A 448 6.51 -4.15 12.38
C LEU A 448 6.84 -3.21 13.55
N ALA A 449 7.34 -3.74 14.67
CA ALA A 449 7.81 -2.95 15.79
C ALA A 449 9.18 -2.28 15.53
N VAL A 450 9.91 -2.67 14.47
CA VAL A 450 11.19 -2.05 14.11
C VAL A 450 11.00 -0.56 13.88
N GLY A 451 11.82 0.25 14.55
CA GLY A 451 11.79 1.70 14.42
C GLY A 451 10.70 2.39 15.24
N LEU A 452 9.74 1.66 15.81
CA LEU A 452 8.82 2.21 16.81
C LEU A 452 9.60 2.48 18.11
N PRO A 453 9.23 3.50 18.91
CA PRO A 453 9.75 3.63 20.27
C PRO A 453 9.44 2.35 21.07
N ALA A 454 10.35 1.93 21.94
CA ALA A 454 10.06 0.84 22.86
C ALA A 454 8.75 1.16 23.59
N ALA A 455 7.81 0.20 23.63
CA ALA A 455 6.58 0.36 24.39
C ALA A 455 6.99 0.75 25.81
N GLY A 456 6.71 2.00 26.19
CA GLY A 456 7.24 2.58 27.42
C GLY A 456 6.94 1.64 28.57
N THR A 457 7.99 1.20 29.27
CA THR A 457 7.87 0.70 30.63
C THR A 457 6.98 1.69 31.35
N SER A 458 5.81 1.20 31.80
CA SER A 458 4.93 1.94 32.69
C SER A 458 5.79 2.61 33.74
N VAL A 459 5.81 3.94 33.77
CA VAL A 459 6.34 4.68 34.90
C VAL A 459 5.46 4.24 36.06
N THR A 460 5.96 3.31 36.86
CA THR A 460 5.46 3.08 38.20
C THR A 460 5.58 4.43 38.87
N ALA A 461 4.43 5.06 39.11
CA ALA A 461 4.34 6.17 40.03
C ALA A 461 4.76 5.61 41.39
N GLU A 462 6.05 5.74 41.71
CA GLU A 462 6.48 5.71 43.10
C GLU A 462 5.90 6.95 43.74
N GLY A 463 4.86 6.72 44.53
CA GLY A 463 4.39 7.68 45.49
C GLY A 463 5.51 8.01 46.48
N SER A 464 5.64 9.28 46.78
CA SER A 464 6.31 9.74 47.98
C SER A 464 5.40 10.81 48.60
N HIS A 465 4.99 10.47 49.82
CA HIS A 465 4.16 11.16 50.80
C HIS A 465 4.15 12.69 50.80
#